data_AF-A0A1I7VJE0-F1
#
_entry.id   AF-A0A1I7VJE0-F1
#
_cell.length_a   1.000
_cell.length_b   1.000
_cell.length_c   1.000
_cell.angle_alpha   90.00
_cell.angle_beta   90.00
_cell.angle_gamma   90.00
#
_symmetry.space_group_name_H-M   'P 1'
#
loop_
_entity.id
_entity.type
_entity.pdbx_description
1 polymer ?
#
loop_
_entity_poly.entity_id
_entity_poly.type
_entity_poly.pdbx_seq_one_letter_code
_entity_poly.pdbx_strand_id
1 'polypeptide(L)'
;MLVQEEALRFLQLFDGKHFHWKTINKLLRIFHNTCPLHQTITDQTLAIDVLLNILPNKELVGTYLLRSEELFPIEHEKWAYFYKNIARKRQTSPDFNLYWTKMRSFRVFRPNYAHRSLKATSDVSVINIAELGNNNNITVWIKTANDKGILSWNDFSILLTSKKRPPFPLMQIFVEMKGLKSYLLDSENYNSYEDSTTDDPWAIAQIGLFNSRNVPIIIFDGYGELIDAIWNANGQPMLLYD
;
A
#
# COMPACT_ATOMS: atom_id res chain seq x y z
N MET A 1 14.72 6.42 7.63
CA MET A 1 13.38 5.87 7.36
C MET A 1 13.05 5.92 5.86
N LEU A 2 13.18 7.08 5.21
CA LEU A 2 12.91 7.29 3.76
C LEU A 2 13.54 6.27 2.78
N VAL A 3 14.76 5.79 3.06
CA VAL A 3 15.46 4.86 2.15
C VAL A 3 14.74 3.51 2.02
N GLN A 4 14.08 3.04 3.08
CA GLN A 4 13.42 1.73 3.05
C GLN A 4 12.15 1.78 2.19
N GLU A 5 11.31 2.79 2.39
CA GLU A 5 10.06 2.94 1.64
C GLU A 5 10.33 3.14 0.16
N GLU A 6 11.30 3.99 -0.20
CA GLU A 6 11.70 4.15 -1.60
C GLU A 6 12.26 2.86 -2.21
N ALA A 7 13.04 2.09 -1.44
CA ALA A 7 13.49 0.78 -1.90
C ALA A 7 12.29 -0.17 -2.12
N LEU A 8 11.29 -0.18 -1.24
CA LEU A 8 10.08 -0.99 -1.41
C LEU A 8 9.26 -0.53 -2.63
N ARG A 9 9.08 0.79 -2.83
CA ARG A 9 8.42 1.37 -4.00
C ARG A 9 9.13 1.02 -5.30
N PHE A 10 10.46 0.98 -5.29
CA PHE A 10 11.25 0.51 -6.43
C PHE A 10 11.02 -0.98 -6.70
N LEU A 11 11.00 -1.82 -5.66
CA LEU A 11 10.76 -3.26 -5.80
C LEU A 11 9.37 -3.59 -6.34
N GLN A 12 8.36 -2.73 -6.12
CA GLN A 12 7.01 -2.92 -6.65
C GLN A 12 6.94 -2.89 -8.19
N LEU A 13 7.93 -2.28 -8.86
CA LEU A 13 7.97 -2.18 -10.32
C LEU A 13 8.28 -3.53 -11.00
N PHE A 14 8.74 -4.53 -10.25
CA PHE A 14 9.16 -5.83 -10.81
C PHE A 14 8.03 -6.88 -10.78
N ASP A 15 8.02 -7.76 -11.79
CA ASP A 15 7.00 -8.79 -12.03
C ASP A 15 7.07 -10.02 -11.11
N GLY A 16 7.90 -9.97 -10.06
CA GLY A 16 7.98 -11.01 -9.03
C GLY A 16 8.80 -12.25 -9.39
N LYS A 17 9.26 -12.42 -10.63
CA LYS A 17 9.92 -13.67 -11.08
C LYS A 17 11.33 -13.84 -10.54
N HIS A 18 12.13 -12.77 -10.56
CA HIS A 18 13.58 -12.83 -10.30
C HIS A 18 14.00 -12.49 -8.87
N PHE A 19 13.06 -12.52 -7.91
CA PHE A 19 13.38 -12.19 -6.52
C PHE A 19 14.17 -13.31 -5.83
N HIS A 20 15.35 -13.00 -5.30
CA HIS A 20 16.12 -13.95 -4.50
C HIS A 20 15.42 -14.27 -3.16
N TRP A 21 15.59 -15.48 -2.63
CA TRP A 21 14.96 -15.90 -1.36
C TRP A 21 15.35 -14.99 -0.18
N LYS A 22 16.59 -14.50 -0.16
CA LYS A 22 17.06 -13.53 0.85
C LYS A 22 16.20 -12.26 0.88
N THR A 23 15.79 -11.75 -0.29
CA THR A 23 14.92 -10.58 -0.40
C THR A 23 13.50 -10.90 0.05
N ILE A 24 12.97 -12.06 -0.36
CA ILE A 24 11.65 -12.54 0.05
C ILE A 24 11.55 -12.67 1.57
N ASN A 25 12.56 -13.26 2.21
CA ASN A 25 12.60 -13.41 3.67
C ASN A 25 12.60 -12.05 4.38
N LYS A 26 13.33 -11.05 3.85
CA LYS A 26 13.26 -9.69 4.39
C LYS A 26 11.86 -9.09 4.25
N LEU A 27 11.22 -9.23 3.09
CA LEU A 27 9.86 -8.75 2.86
C LEU A 27 8.84 -9.43 3.80
N LEU A 28 8.97 -10.73 4.02
CA LEU A 28 8.14 -11.47 4.99
C LEU A 28 8.36 -10.93 6.41
N ARG A 29 9.61 -10.66 6.82
CA ARG A 29 9.89 -10.08 8.13
C ARG A 29 9.27 -8.69 8.31
N ILE A 30 9.30 -7.86 7.26
CA ILE A 30 8.63 -6.55 7.25
C ILE A 30 7.12 -6.73 7.43
N PHE A 31 6.50 -7.59 6.62
CA PHE A 31 5.08 -7.90 6.71
C PHE A 31 4.64 -8.42 8.10
N HIS A 32 5.50 -9.20 8.75
CA HIS A 32 5.26 -9.76 10.09
C HIS A 32 5.66 -8.80 11.23
N ASN A 33 6.25 -7.65 10.94
CA ASN A 33 6.82 -6.75 11.95
C ASN A 33 7.83 -7.43 12.90
N THR A 34 8.69 -8.29 12.35
CA THR A 34 9.72 -9.03 13.12
C THR A 34 11.14 -8.50 12.91
N CYS A 35 11.25 -7.32 12.31
CA CYS A 35 12.52 -6.61 12.18
C CYS A 35 12.95 -6.03 13.53
N PRO A 36 14.26 -5.81 13.77
CA PRO A 36 14.73 -5.15 14.99
C PRO A 36 14.18 -3.74 15.19
N LEU A 37 13.91 -3.04 14.08
CA LEU A 37 13.21 -1.75 14.07
C LEU A 37 11.74 -2.00 13.80
N HIS A 38 10.87 -1.32 14.54
CA HIS A 38 9.42 -1.38 14.31
C HIS A 38 9.10 -0.95 12.88
N GLN A 39 8.19 -1.68 12.23
CA GLN A 39 7.77 -1.45 10.85
C GLN A 39 6.43 -0.75 10.85
N THR A 40 6.33 0.34 10.09
CA THR A 40 5.09 1.10 9.96
C THR A 40 4.06 0.36 9.08
N ILE A 41 2.80 0.79 9.14
CA ILE A 41 1.76 0.29 8.22
C ILE A 41 2.14 0.57 6.76
N THR A 42 2.80 1.69 6.48
CA THR A 42 3.35 2.00 5.15
C THR A 42 4.35 0.93 4.71
N ASP A 43 5.35 0.60 5.52
CA ASP A 43 6.33 -0.45 5.20
C ASP A 43 5.66 -1.80 4.91
N GLN A 44 4.71 -2.18 5.77
CA GLN A 44 3.99 -3.44 5.67
C GLN A 44 3.12 -3.51 4.40
N THR A 45 2.36 -2.44 4.10
CA THR A 45 1.49 -2.37 2.91
C THR A 45 2.28 -2.30 1.60
N LEU A 46 3.41 -1.60 1.59
CA LEU A 46 4.33 -1.61 0.46
C LEU A 46 4.96 -3.01 0.25
N ALA A 47 5.35 -3.69 1.33
CA ALA A 47 5.84 -5.06 1.27
C ALA A 47 4.77 -6.06 0.78
N ILE A 48 3.50 -5.87 1.15
CA ILE A 48 2.37 -6.66 0.64
C ILE A 48 2.32 -6.60 -0.88
N ASP A 49 2.40 -5.41 -1.47
CA ASP A 49 2.36 -5.25 -2.94
C ASP A 49 3.45 -6.08 -3.64
N VAL A 50 4.68 -6.02 -3.12
CA VAL A 50 5.81 -6.79 -3.66
C VAL A 50 5.59 -8.30 -3.47
N LEU A 51 5.20 -8.74 -2.28
CA LEU A 51 4.96 -10.15 -1.97
C LEU A 51 3.84 -10.73 -2.84
N LEU A 52 2.76 -9.98 -3.06
CA LEU A 52 1.66 -10.40 -3.93
C LEU A 52 2.08 -10.51 -5.39
N ASN A 53 3.09 -9.77 -5.86
CA ASN A 53 3.67 -9.95 -7.20
C ASN A 53 4.48 -11.24 -7.31
N ILE A 54 5.12 -11.66 -6.22
CA ILE A 54 5.97 -12.87 -6.15
C ILE A 54 5.13 -14.15 -6.03
N LEU A 55 3.96 -14.08 -5.37
CA LEU A 55 3.10 -15.22 -5.03
C LEU A 55 2.88 -16.23 -6.17
N PRO A 56 2.46 -15.84 -7.39
CA PRO A 56 2.22 -16.79 -8.48
C PRO A 56 3.45 -17.63 -8.84
N ASN A 57 4.64 -17.07 -8.66
CA ASN A 57 5.90 -17.68 -9.07
C ASN A 57 6.51 -18.55 -7.97
N LYS A 58 6.09 -18.36 -6.70
CA LYS A 58 6.70 -19.00 -5.53
C LYS A 58 5.63 -19.39 -4.50
N GLU A 59 5.10 -20.61 -4.63
CA GLU A 59 3.99 -21.11 -3.80
C GLU A 59 4.27 -21.01 -2.29
N LEU A 60 5.52 -21.19 -1.87
CA LEU A 60 5.95 -21.10 -0.46
C LEU A 60 5.56 -19.77 0.19
N VAL A 61 5.65 -18.65 -0.54
CA VAL A 61 5.31 -17.32 0.01
C VAL A 61 3.85 -17.27 0.47
N GLY A 62 2.93 -17.88 -0.27
CA GLY A 62 1.52 -17.92 0.11
C GLY A 62 1.29 -18.75 1.36
N THR A 63 2.04 -19.84 1.55
CA THR A 63 1.94 -20.61 2.79
C THR A 63 2.39 -19.80 4.01
N TYR A 64 3.45 -19.00 3.89
CA TYR A 64 3.91 -18.12 4.97
C TYR A 64 2.87 -17.04 5.31
N LEU A 65 2.34 -16.37 4.29
CA LEU A 65 1.32 -15.33 4.48
C LEU A 65 0.03 -15.90 5.08
N LEU A 66 -0.45 -17.04 4.61
CA LEU A 66 -1.69 -17.63 5.15
C LEU A 66 -1.50 -18.19 6.57
N ARG A 67 -0.29 -18.66 6.93
CA ARG A 67 0.02 -19.07 8.32
C ARG A 67 0.09 -17.90 9.29
N SER A 68 0.25 -16.68 8.78
CA SER A 68 0.26 -15.47 9.58
C SER A 68 -1.14 -14.96 9.95
N GLU A 69 -2.19 -15.55 9.37
CA GLU A 69 -3.57 -15.19 9.70
C GLU A 69 -3.86 -15.51 11.16
N GLU A 70 -3.94 -14.45 11.96
CA GLU A 70 -4.33 -14.53 13.36
C GLU A 70 -5.84 -14.75 13.48
N LEU A 71 -6.26 -15.43 14.55
CA LEU A 71 -7.67 -15.60 14.86
C LEU A 71 -8.36 -14.25 15.09
N PHE A 72 -7.67 -13.33 15.77
CA PHE A 72 -8.12 -11.98 16.08
C PHE A 72 -7.06 -10.99 15.60
N PRO A 73 -7.19 -10.46 14.37
CA PRO A 73 -6.18 -9.58 13.80
C PRO A 73 -6.09 -8.28 14.60
N ILE A 74 -4.89 -7.89 15.01
CA ILE A 74 -4.65 -6.61 15.68
C ILE A 74 -4.48 -5.48 14.65
N GLU A 75 -3.65 -5.72 13.63
CA GLU A 75 -3.36 -4.75 12.56
C GLU A 75 -4.47 -4.75 11.49
N HIS A 76 -5.63 -4.16 11.81
CA HIS A 76 -6.81 -4.17 10.95
C HIS A 76 -6.54 -3.56 9.57
N GLU A 77 -5.86 -2.43 9.49
CA GLU A 77 -5.59 -1.71 8.25
C GLU A 77 -4.69 -2.51 7.30
N LYS A 78 -3.61 -3.12 7.83
CA LYS A 78 -2.73 -4.04 7.06
C LYS A 78 -3.54 -5.18 6.45
N TRP A 79 -4.36 -5.85 7.25
CA TRP A 79 -5.14 -7.00 6.80
C TRP A 79 -6.22 -6.60 5.80
N ALA A 80 -6.88 -5.45 6.00
CA ALA A 80 -7.86 -4.94 5.06
C ALA A 80 -7.21 -4.66 3.69
N TYR A 81 -6.07 -3.96 3.70
CA TYR A 81 -5.27 -3.70 2.50
C TYR A 81 -4.88 -5.01 1.80
N PHE A 82 -4.35 -5.99 2.55
CA PHE A 82 -3.97 -7.31 2.03
C PHE A 82 -5.10 -8.00 1.28
N TYR A 83 -6.27 -8.11 1.92
CA TYR A 83 -7.41 -8.83 1.35
C TYR A 83 -8.08 -8.09 0.20
N LYS A 84 -8.14 -6.75 0.26
CA LYS A 84 -8.61 -5.92 -0.87
C LYS A 84 -7.73 -6.10 -2.09
N ASN A 85 -6.40 -6.10 -1.90
CA ASN A 85 -5.46 -6.32 -2.99
C ASN A 85 -5.55 -7.74 -3.57
N ILE A 86 -5.73 -8.77 -2.74
CA ILE A 86 -6.03 -10.14 -3.19
C ILE A 86 -7.31 -10.18 -4.01
N ALA A 87 -8.41 -9.61 -3.51
CA ALA A 87 -9.69 -9.62 -4.20
C ALA A 87 -9.56 -9.00 -5.59
N ARG A 88 -8.87 -7.86 -5.67
CA ARG A 88 -8.53 -7.18 -6.91
C ARG A 88 -7.67 -8.04 -7.83
N LYS A 89 -6.59 -8.66 -7.33
CA LYS A 89 -5.72 -9.51 -8.15
C LYS A 89 -6.46 -10.71 -8.72
N ARG A 90 -7.36 -11.31 -7.94
CA ARG A 90 -8.21 -12.43 -8.39
C ARG A 90 -9.17 -12.03 -9.52
N GLN A 91 -9.65 -10.79 -9.53
CA GLN A 91 -10.48 -10.28 -10.62
C GLN A 91 -9.66 -10.01 -11.89
N THR A 92 -8.42 -9.51 -11.73
CA THR A 92 -7.58 -9.11 -12.87
C THR A 92 -6.76 -10.25 -13.48
N SER A 93 -6.39 -11.27 -12.70
CA SER A 93 -5.48 -12.35 -13.14
C SER A 93 -6.12 -13.72 -12.88
N PRO A 94 -6.44 -14.48 -13.95
CA PRO A 94 -7.02 -15.81 -13.81
C PRO A 94 -6.04 -16.80 -13.17
N ASP A 95 -4.75 -16.70 -13.50
CA ASP A 95 -3.70 -17.55 -12.91
C ASP A 95 -3.58 -17.32 -11.40
N PHE A 96 -3.61 -16.05 -10.97
CA PHE A 96 -3.62 -15.71 -9.54
C PHE A 96 -4.89 -16.25 -8.85
N ASN A 97 -6.05 -16.16 -9.51
CA ASN A 97 -7.29 -16.68 -8.93
C ASN A 97 -7.26 -18.21 -8.77
N LEU A 98 -6.74 -18.94 -9.75
CA LEU A 98 -6.59 -20.39 -9.67
C LEU A 98 -5.62 -20.77 -8.55
N TYR A 99 -4.47 -20.12 -8.48
CA TYR A 99 -3.50 -20.28 -7.39
C TYR A 99 -4.14 -20.04 -6.02
N TRP A 100 -4.80 -18.90 -5.85
CA TRP A 100 -5.39 -18.52 -4.56
C TRP A 100 -6.53 -19.47 -4.14
N THR A 101 -7.33 -19.92 -5.10
CA THR A 101 -8.41 -20.89 -4.85
C THR A 101 -7.85 -22.24 -4.40
N LYS A 102 -6.78 -22.73 -5.05
CA LYS A 102 -6.05 -23.93 -4.65
C LYS A 102 -5.44 -23.79 -3.26
N MET A 103 -4.86 -22.63 -2.93
CA MET A 103 -4.31 -22.38 -1.59
C MET A 103 -5.42 -22.41 -0.51
N ARG A 104 -6.59 -21.83 -0.78
CA ARG A 104 -7.71 -21.79 0.16
C ARG A 104 -8.49 -23.11 0.27
N SER A 105 -8.28 -24.08 -0.62
CA SER A 105 -8.89 -25.41 -0.49
C SER A 105 -8.23 -26.28 0.58
N PHE A 106 -6.99 -25.98 0.97
CA PHE A 106 -6.32 -26.68 2.07
C PHE A 106 -7.01 -26.39 3.40
N ARG A 107 -7.27 -27.43 4.20
CA ARG A 107 -7.94 -27.32 5.51
C ARG A 107 -7.28 -26.29 6.45
N VAL A 108 -5.95 -26.22 6.42
CA VAL A 108 -5.14 -25.32 7.26
C VAL A 108 -5.31 -23.85 6.86
N PHE A 109 -5.71 -23.57 5.62
CA PHE A 109 -5.82 -22.22 5.08
C PHE A 109 -7.26 -21.80 4.79
N ARG A 110 -8.23 -22.43 5.46
CA ARG A 110 -9.63 -22.04 5.33
C ARG A 110 -9.81 -20.56 5.68
N PRO A 111 -10.72 -19.84 5.00
CA PRO A 111 -10.96 -18.44 5.28
C PRO A 111 -11.31 -18.21 6.75
N ASN A 112 -10.52 -17.40 7.44
CA ASN A 112 -10.91 -16.90 8.76
C ASN A 112 -11.90 -15.73 8.60
N TYR A 113 -13.10 -15.89 9.18
CA TYR A 113 -14.16 -14.91 9.09
C TYR A 113 -13.87 -13.61 9.85
N ALA A 114 -12.96 -13.62 10.82
CA ALA A 114 -12.56 -12.40 11.53
C ALA A 114 -12.00 -11.34 10.58
N HIS A 115 -11.26 -11.75 9.54
CA HIS A 115 -10.74 -10.83 8.52
C HIS A 115 -11.81 -10.26 7.57
N ARG A 116 -13.07 -10.70 7.66
CA ARG A 116 -14.19 -10.06 6.93
C ARG A 116 -14.82 -8.90 7.68
N SER A 117 -14.58 -8.81 8.98
CA SER A 117 -15.20 -7.81 9.87
C SER A 117 -14.18 -6.79 10.39
N LEU A 118 -13.13 -6.54 9.61
CA LEU A 118 -12.09 -5.57 9.96
C LEU A 118 -12.67 -4.16 9.99
N LYS A 119 -12.34 -3.42 11.04
CA LYS A 119 -12.59 -1.97 11.13
C LYS A 119 -11.39 -1.26 10.52
N ALA A 120 -11.45 -0.95 9.24
CA ALA A 120 -10.36 -0.39 8.47
C ALA A 120 -10.87 0.41 7.27
N THR A 121 -10.06 1.35 6.81
CA THR A 121 -10.37 2.27 5.70
C THR A 121 -9.38 2.18 4.54
N SER A 122 -8.30 1.42 4.70
CA SER A 122 -7.38 1.07 3.62
C SER A 122 -8.10 0.32 2.50
N ASP A 123 -7.81 0.70 1.26
CA ASP A 123 -8.50 0.15 0.09
C ASP A 123 -7.55 -0.01 -1.10
N VAL A 124 -7.90 -0.96 -1.96
CA VAL A 124 -7.25 -1.17 -3.26
C VAL A 124 -8.34 -1.40 -4.28
N SER A 125 -8.54 -0.42 -5.16
CA SER A 125 -9.59 -0.44 -6.17
C SER A 125 -9.03 -0.19 -7.57
N VAL A 126 -9.74 -0.75 -8.55
CA VAL A 126 -9.46 -0.55 -9.97
C VAL A 126 -10.78 -0.26 -10.67
N ILE A 127 -10.80 0.82 -11.45
CA ILE A 127 -11.95 1.27 -12.20
C ILE A 127 -11.54 1.31 -13.68
N ASN A 128 -12.30 0.62 -14.53
CA ASN A 128 -12.13 0.76 -15.98
C ASN A 128 -12.87 2.03 -16.43
N ILE A 129 -12.15 2.99 -17.01
CA ILE A 129 -12.73 4.27 -17.44
C ILE A 129 -12.91 4.37 -18.95
N ALA A 130 -12.16 3.57 -19.72
CA ALA A 130 -12.36 3.50 -21.17
C ALA A 130 -11.88 2.14 -21.72
N GLU A 131 -12.65 1.58 -22.64
CA GLU A 131 -12.25 0.44 -23.45
C GLU A 131 -11.69 0.95 -24.78
N LEU A 132 -10.45 0.59 -25.09
CA LEU A 132 -9.79 0.86 -26.35
C LEU A 132 -9.84 -0.40 -27.23
N GLY A 133 -9.77 -0.20 -28.54
CA GLY A 133 -9.64 -1.32 -29.49
C GLY A 133 -8.44 -2.22 -29.16
N ASN A 134 -8.51 -3.48 -29.59
CA ASN A 134 -7.46 -4.49 -29.40
C ASN A 134 -7.21 -4.94 -27.94
N ASN A 135 -8.25 -5.02 -27.10
CA ASN A 135 -8.16 -5.45 -25.69
C ASN A 135 -7.26 -4.55 -24.82
N ASN A 136 -7.18 -3.26 -25.17
CA ASN A 136 -6.51 -2.26 -24.37
C ASN A 136 -7.56 -1.49 -23.58
N ASN A 137 -7.29 -1.15 -22.34
CA ASN A 137 -8.22 -0.40 -21.50
C ASN A 137 -7.47 0.74 -20.79
N ILE A 138 -8.14 1.85 -20.56
CA ILE A 138 -7.66 2.87 -19.63
C ILE A 138 -8.29 2.58 -18.28
N THR A 139 -7.45 2.27 -17.29
CA THR A 139 -7.89 1.94 -15.94
C THR A 139 -7.31 2.90 -14.93
N VAL A 140 -8.12 3.30 -13.96
CA VAL A 140 -7.70 4.03 -12.78
C VAL A 140 -7.45 3.02 -11.67
N TRP A 141 -6.26 3.07 -11.07
CA TRP A 141 -5.88 2.28 -9.92
C TRP A 141 -5.77 3.22 -8.74
N ILE A 142 -6.40 2.85 -7.63
CA ILE A 142 -6.37 3.61 -6.39
C ILE A 142 -5.91 2.65 -5.31
N LYS A 143 -4.80 2.97 -4.66
CA LYS A 143 -4.31 2.25 -3.49
C LYS A 143 -4.20 3.25 -2.36
N THR A 144 -4.82 2.93 -1.24
CA THR A 144 -4.84 3.78 -0.06
C THR A 144 -4.50 2.94 1.15
N ALA A 145 -3.47 3.34 1.88
CA ALA A 145 -3.13 2.77 3.17
C ALA A 145 -3.35 3.84 4.24
N ASN A 146 -4.08 3.44 5.28
CA ASN A 146 -4.39 4.28 6.42
C ASN A 146 -3.81 3.65 7.70
N ASP A 147 -3.47 4.47 8.68
CA ASP A 147 -3.13 4.05 10.04
C ASP A 147 -4.16 4.63 11.01
N LYS A 148 -4.90 3.74 11.68
CA LYS A 148 -6.00 4.10 12.60
C LYS A 148 -6.97 5.13 11.99
N GLY A 149 -7.25 5.04 10.69
CA GLY A 149 -8.16 5.94 9.96
C GLY A 149 -7.52 7.22 9.40
N ILE A 150 -6.25 7.49 9.69
CA ILE A 150 -5.49 8.61 9.12
C ILE A 150 -4.78 8.14 7.87
N LEU A 151 -4.78 8.95 6.81
CA LEU A 151 -4.05 8.65 5.59
C LEU A 151 -2.55 8.48 5.87
N SER A 152 -1.98 7.33 5.51
CA SER A 152 -0.53 7.11 5.52
C SER A 152 0.06 7.33 4.14
N TRP A 153 -0.52 6.70 3.12
CA TRP A 153 -0.17 6.98 1.73
C TRP A 153 -1.31 6.65 0.77
N ASN A 154 -1.32 7.34 -0.36
CA ASN A 154 -2.20 7.09 -1.49
C ASN A 154 -1.39 7.06 -2.79
N ASP A 155 -1.68 6.08 -3.64
CA ASP A 155 -1.23 6.01 -5.03
C ASP A 155 -2.46 6.00 -5.93
N PHE A 156 -2.65 7.11 -6.63
CA PHE A 156 -3.62 7.26 -7.69
C PHE A 156 -2.91 7.16 -9.03
N SER A 157 -3.27 6.19 -9.85
CA SER A 157 -2.59 5.90 -11.12
C SER A 157 -3.60 5.71 -12.25
N ILE A 158 -3.45 6.47 -13.33
CA ILE A 158 -4.14 6.24 -14.61
C ILE A 158 -3.20 5.43 -15.50
N LEU A 159 -3.63 4.24 -15.89
CA LEU A 159 -2.81 3.27 -16.60
C LEU A 159 -3.47 2.85 -17.91
N LEU A 160 -2.67 2.78 -18.96
CA LEU A 160 -2.99 2.01 -20.16
C LEU A 160 -2.68 0.54 -19.88
N THR A 161 -3.73 -0.28 -19.79
CA THR A 161 -3.63 -1.72 -19.55
C THR A 161 -3.89 -2.49 -20.83
N SER A 162 -3.20 -3.61 -21.00
CA SER A 162 -3.36 -4.51 -22.14
C SER A 162 -3.21 -5.95 -21.67
N LYS A 163 -3.89 -6.89 -22.31
CA LYS A 163 -3.65 -8.33 -22.03
C LYS A 163 -2.25 -8.80 -22.44
N LYS A 164 -1.60 -8.10 -23.38
CA LYS A 164 -0.31 -8.54 -23.97
C LYS A 164 0.91 -7.83 -23.40
N ARG A 165 0.73 -6.67 -22.76
CA ARG A 165 1.82 -5.80 -22.30
C ARG A 165 1.62 -5.44 -20.83
N PRO A 166 2.71 -5.20 -20.08
CA PRO A 166 2.58 -4.69 -18.73
C PRO A 166 1.81 -3.35 -18.73
N PRO A 167 1.07 -3.04 -17.65
CA PRO A 167 0.41 -1.76 -17.49
C PRO A 167 1.41 -0.61 -17.68
N PHE A 168 1.04 0.36 -18.51
CA PHE A 168 1.85 1.55 -18.76
C PHE A 168 1.21 2.77 -18.07
N PRO A 169 1.88 3.39 -17.09
CA PRO A 169 1.33 4.54 -16.37
C PRO A 169 1.34 5.79 -17.26
N LEU A 170 0.16 6.36 -17.46
CA LEU A 170 -0.03 7.65 -18.15
C LEU A 170 0.17 8.80 -17.17
N MET A 171 -0.43 8.69 -15.99
CA MET A 171 -0.33 9.65 -14.90
C MET A 171 -0.33 8.92 -13.57
N GLN A 172 0.49 9.35 -12.63
CA GLN A 172 0.52 8.85 -11.26
C GLN A 172 0.60 10.04 -10.30
N ILE A 173 -0.18 9.99 -9.22
CA ILE A 173 -0.12 10.93 -8.12
C ILE A 173 0.06 10.09 -6.88
N PHE A 174 1.17 10.32 -6.19
CA PHE A 174 1.48 9.68 -4.93
C PHE A 174 1.49 10.73 -3.83
N VAL A 175 0.82 10.46 -2.73
CA VAL A 175 0.80 11.29 -1.53
C VAL A 175 1.18 10.43 -0.35
N GLU A 176 2.05 10.93 0.52
CA GLU A 176 2.46 10.25 1.74
C GLU A 176 2.40 11.24 2.90
N MET A 177 1.96 10.76 4.07
CA MET A 177 1.78 11.54 5.28
C MET A 177 2.27 10.74 6.49
N LYS A 178 2.96 11.40 7.41
CA LYS A 178 3.51 10.85 8.66
C LYS A 178 3.33 11.80 9.82
N GLY A 179 3.46 11.29 11.03
CA GLY A 179 3.49 12.08 12.26
C GLY A 179 2.14 12.70 12.68
N LEU A 180 1.10 12.69 11.83
CA LEU A 180 -0.20 13.31 12.16
C LEU A 180 -1.02 12.57 13.22
N LYS A 181 -0.68 11.31 13.52
CA LYS A 181 -1.41 10.48 14.48
C LYS A 181 -1.40 11.05 15.89
N SER A 182 -0.23 11.49 16.36
CA SER A 182 -0.12 12.10 17.69
C SER A 182 -0.98 13.36 17.80
N TYR A 183 -1.04 14.17 16.74
CA TYR A 183 -1.82 15.41 16.76
C TYR A 183 -3.34 15.21 16.62
N LEU A 184 -3.78 14.15 15.93
CA LEU A 184 -5.20 13.92 15.65
C LEU A 184 -5.88 12.93 16.62
N LEU A 185 -5.12 12.01 17.23
CA LEU A 185 -5.67 10.92 18.05
C LEU A 185 -5.26 10.99 19.53
N ASP A 186 -4.18 11.70 19.91
CA ASP A 186 -3.77 11.80 21.32
C ASP A 186 -4.67 12.71 22.16
N SER A 187 -5.66 13.39 21.56
CA SER A 187 -6.67 14.12 22.33
C SER A 187 -7.66 13.20 23.07
N GLU A 188 -7.70 11.89 22.77
CA GLU A 188 -8.72 10.98 23.32
C GLU A 188 -8.20 9.84 24.20
N ASN A 189 -6.89 9.64 24.42
CA ASN A 189 -6.43 8.47 25.17
C ASN A 189 -5.24 8.75 26.11
N TYR A 190 -5.55 9.09 27.36
CA TYR A 190 -4.57 9.27 28.45
C TYR A 190 -3.89 7.96 28.93
N ASN A 191 -4.17 6.81 28.31
CA ASN A 191 -3.67 5.52 28.78
C ASN A 191 -3.29 4.58 27.62
N SER A 192 -2.20 4.88 26.90
CA SER A 192 -1.47 3.82 26.19
C SER A 192 0.03 4.11 26.21
N TYR A 193 0.77 3.23 26.87
CA TYR A 193 2.23 3.07 26.75
C TYR A 193 2.59 2.54 25.35
N GLU A 194 2.26 3.27 24.29
CA GLU A 194 2.90 3.10 22.97
C GLU A 194 3.98 4.18 22.87
N ASP A 195 5.23 3.76 22.67
CA ASP A 195 6.44 4.59 22.61
C ASP A 195 6.20 5.93 21.90
N SER A 196 6.29 7.00 22.68
CA SER A 196 6.24 8.39 22.23
C SER A 196 7.55 8.76 21.52
N THR A 197 7.80 8.21 20.34
CA THR A 197 8.54 8.98 19.32
C THR A 197 7.50 9.82 18.61
N THR A 198 7.34 11.05 19.07
CA THR A 198 6.56 12.08 18.38
C THR A 198 7.28 12.32 17.06
N ASP A 199 6.92 11.57 16.02
CA ASP A 199 7.42 11.81 14.68
C ASP A 199 6.86 13.17 14.25
N ASP A 200 7.76 14.06 13.83
CA ASP A 200 7.37 15.36 13.29
C ASP A 200 6.42 15.15 12.10
N PRO A 201 5.33 15.95 12.03
CA PRO A 201 4.35 15.78 10.98
C PRO A 201 5.00 16.13 9.65
N TRP A 202 4.83 15.24 8.67
CA TRP A 202 5.47 15.38 7.38
C TRP A 202 4.54 14.90 6.27
N ALA A 203 4.52 15.61 5.14
CA ALA A 203 3.80 15.16 3.96
C ALA A 203 4.51 15.51 2.66
N ILE A 204 4.45 14.58 1.71
CA ILE A 204 4.95 14.77 0.35
C ILE A 204 3.89 14.43 -0.68
N ALA A 205 4.00 15.08 -1.83
CA ALA A 205 3.31 14.70 -3.05
C ALA A 205 4.31 14.49 -4.19
N GLN A 206 4.05 13.49 -5.03
CA GLN A 206 4.87 13.19 -6.19
C GLN A 206 3.96 12.93 -7.38
N ILE A 207 4.22 13.63 -8.48
CA ILE A 207 3.53 13.43 -9.75
C ILE A 207 4.45 12.68 -10.71
N GLY A 208 3.89 11.72 -11.43
CA GLY A 208 4.54 11.02 -12.52
C GLY A 208 3.71 11.09 -13.79
N LEU A 209 4.37 11.26 -14.93
CA LEU A 209 3.77 11.29 -16.26
C LEU A 209 4.52 10.34 -17.19
N PHE A 210 3.80 9.55 -17.97
CA PHE A 210 4.34 8.62 -18.98
C PHE A 210 5.49 7.75 -18.46
N ASN A 211 5.31 7.15 -17.27
CA ASN A 211 6.30 6.31 -16.58
C ASN A 211 7.59 7.03 -16.12
N SER A 212 7.63 8.36 -16.19
CA SER A 212 8.62 9.19 -15.50
C SER A 212 8.06 9.67 -14.18
N ARG A 213 8.82 9.55 -13.09
CA ARG A 213 8.46 10.07 -11.77
C ARG A 213 9.28 11.31 -11.49
N ASN A 214 8.62 12.42 -11.13
CA ASN A 214 9.31 13.66 -10.78
C ASN A 214 9.87 13.59 -9.36
N VAL A 215 10.69 14.57 -8.99
CA VAL A 215 11.15 14.72 -7.61
C VAL A 215 9.92 15.01 -6.72
N PRO A 216 9.76 14.31 -5.58
CA PRO A 216 8.69 14.61 -4.63
C PRO A 216 8.77 16.06 -4.13
N ILE A 217 7.63 16.71 -4.02
CA ILE A 217 7.46 18.04 -3.43
C ILE A 217 7.02 17.85 -1.98
N ILE A 218 7.68 18.56 -1.07
CA ILE A 218 7.31 18.61 0.35
C ILE A 218 6.15 19.59 0.49
N ILE A 219 5.04 19.12 1.08
CA ILE A 219 3.88 19.96 1.38
C ILE A 219 4.10 20.67 2.71
N PHE A 220 4.56 19.93 3.71
CA PHE A 220 5.02 20.45 4.99
C PHE A 220 6.03 19.49 5.62
N ASP A 221 7.00 20.04 6.33
CA ASP A 221 7.96 19.32 7.18
C ASP A 221 7.99 19.97 8.58
N GLY A 222 7.46 19.25 9.56
CA GLY A 222 7.34 19.71 10.93
C GLY A 222 6.06 20.53 11.21
N TYR A 223 5.81 20.73 12.49
CA TYR A 223 4.57 21.35 12.97
C TYR A 223 4.40 22.81 12.52
N GLY A 224 5.51 23.57 12.43
CA GLY A 224 5.47 24.97 12.01
C GLY A 224 4.96 25.14 10.58
N GLU A 225 5.49 24.34 9.65
CA GLU A 225 5.05 24.34 8.25
C GLU A 225 3.65 23.76 8.09
N LEU A 226 3.27 22.77 8.90
CA LEU A 226 1.90 22.25 8.92
C LEU A 226 0.89 23.35 9.27
N ILE A 227 1.17 24.13 10.32
CA ILE A 227 0.29 25.24 10.72
C ILE A 227 0.28 26.34 9.67
N ASP A 228 1.42 26.68 9.07
CA ASP A 228 1.46 27.66 7.98
C ASP A 228 0.64 27.20 6.77
N ALA A 229 0.76 25.92 6.38
CA ALA A 229 -0.01 25.32 5.30
C ALA A 229 -1.53 25.32 5.59
N ILE A 230 -1.94 24.97 6.81
CA ILE A 230 -3.35 24.96 7.22
C ILE A 230 -3.90 26.39 7.34
N TRP A 231 -3.14 27.29 7.95
CA TRP A 231 -3.57 28.67 8.20
C TRP A 231 -3.71 29.47 6.90
N ASN A 232 -2.82 29.20 5.93
CA ASN A 232 -2.89 29.78 4.60
C ASN A 232 -3.82 29.01 3.64
N ALA A 233 -4.46 27.91 4.09
CA ALA A 233 -5.43 27.16 3.30
C ALA A 233 -6.72 27.97 3.12
N ASN A 234 -6.69 28.93 2.20
CA ASN A 234 -7.81 29.79 1.84
C ASN A 234 -8.70 29.18 0.73
N GLY A 235 -8.48 27.91 0.38
CA GLY A 235 -9.17 27.20 -0.70
C GLY A 235 -8.75 27.61 -2.11
N GLN A 236 -7.71 28.45 -2.26
CA GLN A 236 -7.17 28.79 -3.57
C GLN A 236 -6.34 27.62 -4.15
N PRO A 237 -6.36 27.45 -5.49
CA PRO A 237 -5.56 26.42 -6.13
C PRO A 237 -4.07 26.69 -5.95
N MET A 238 -3.34 25.66 -5.53
CA MET A 238 -1.87 25.67 -5.48
C MET A 238 -1.33 25.00 -6.74
N LEU A 239 -0.35 25.63 -7.40
CA LEU A 239 0.35 25.04 -8.53
C LEU A 239 1.26 23.91 -8.03
N LEU A 240 0.98 22.67 -8.44
CA LEU A 240 1.77 21.49 -8.08
C LEU A 240 2.70 21.02 -9.20
N TYR A 241 2.47 21.50 -10.43
CA TYR A 241 3.21 21.11 -11.62
C TYR A 241 3.10 22.22 -12.68
N ASP A 242 4.24 22.60 -13.27
CA ASP A 242 4.36 23.61 -14.34
C ASP A 242 3.97 23.05 -15.72
#